data_AF-A0A2K6U7K5-F1
#
_entry.id   AF-A0A2K6U7K5-F1
#
_cell.length_a   1.000
_cell.length_b   1.000
_cell.length_c   1.000
_cell.angle_alpha   90.00
_cell.angle_beta   90.00
_cell.angle_gamma   90.00
#
_symmetry.space_group_name_H-M   'P 1'
#
loop_
_entity.id
_entity.type
_entity.pdbx_description
1 polymer ?
#
loop_
_entity_poly.entity_id
_entity_poly.type
_entity_poly.pdbx_seq_one_letter_code
_entity_poly.pdbx_strand_id
1 'polypeptide(L)'
;MLHLLALFLHCLPLASGDYDICKSWVTTDEGPTWEFYACQPKVMRLKDYVKVKVEPSGITCGDPPERFCSHENPYLCSNECDASNPDLAHPPRLMFDKEEEGLATYWQSITWSRYPSPLEANITLSWNKTVELTDDVVMTFEYGRPTVMVLEKSLDNGRTWQPYQFYAEDCMEAFGMSARRARDMSSSSAHRVLCTEEYSRWAGSKKEKHVRFEVRDRFAIFAGPDLRNMDNLYTRLESAKGLKEFFTLTDLRMRLLRPALGGTYVQRENLYKYFYAISNIEVIGRCKCNLHANLCSVREGSLQCECEHNTTGPDCGKCKKNFRTRSWRAGSYLPLPHGSPNACSAAGSFGTLQAPPSGRWPSALRGSRKGLVNVEPASSRSQISAMPLGQAVTLHQGSLGPHILSKLSFPDPESLWLGSQ
;
A
#
# COMPACT_ATOMS: atom_id res chain seq x y z
N MET A 1 28.64 26.28 -33.94
CA MET A 1 27.49 27.09 -33.45
C MET A 1 26.11 26.48 -33.75
N LEU A 2 25.96 25.40 -34.53
CA LEU A 2 24.65 24.75 -34.75
C LEU A 2 24.41 23.45 -33.95
N HIS A 3 25.46 22.81 -33.43
CA HIS A 3 25.33 21.55 -32.68
C HIS A 3 25.03 21.72 -31.18
N LEU A 4 25.16 22.94 -30.62
CA LEU A 4 24.81 23.19 -29.20
C LEU A 4 23.32 23.48 -28.98
N LEU A 5 22.55 23.81 -30.02
CA LEU A 5 21.11 24.10 -29.89
C LEU A 5 20.25 22.83 -29.85
N ALA A 6 20.72 21.71 -30.41
CA ALA A 6 19.98 20.45 -30.42
C ALA A 6 19.99 19.72 -29.06
N LEU A 7 20.97 20.01 -28.20
CA LEU A 7 21.09 19.42 -26.86
C LEU A 7 20.21 20.11 -25.81
N PHE A 8 19.72 21.32 -26.07
CA PHE A 8 18.80 22.03 -25.15
C PHE A 8 17.31 21.73 -25.41
N LEU A 9 16.96 21.07 -26.51
CA LEU A 9 15.56 20.70 -26.82
C LEU A 9 15.13 19.31 -26.31
N HIS A 10 16.02 18.54 -25.68
CA HIS A 10 15.71 17.20 -25.15
C HIS A 10 15.65 17.12 -23.61
N CYS A 11 15.69 18.26 -22.90
CA CYS A 11 15.61 18.30 -21.44
C CYS A 11 14.48 19.22 -20.93
N LEU A 12 13.30 19.11 -21.52
CA LEU A 12 12.08 19.33 -20.75
C LEU A 12 11.54 17.93 -20.41
N PRO A 13 11.63 17.46 -19.15
CA PRO A 13 10.67 16.47 -18.73
C PRO A 13 9.32 17.16 -18.89
N LEU A 14 8.51 16.72 -19.85
CA LEU A 14 7.07 16.93 -19.80
C LEU A 14 6.61 16.25 -18.51
N ALA A 15 6.72 16.96 -17.40
CA ALA A 15 5.99 16.68 -16.19
C ALA A 15 4.52 17.10 -16.40
N SER A 16 3.93 16.67 -17.52
CA SER A 16 2.48 16.58 -17.67
C SER A 16 2.08 15.42 -16.78
N GLY A 17 1.55 15.73 -15.59
CA GLY A 17 1.05 14.70 -14.69
C GLY A 17 -0.21 14.09 -15.30
N ASP A 18 -0.33 12.77 -15.27
CA ASP A 18 -1.56 12.11 -15.72
C ASP A 18 -2.74 12.62 -14.89
N TYR A 19 -3.80 13.07 -15.58
CA TYR A 19 -5.04 13.58 -14.97
C TYR A 19 -4.82 14.82 -14.08
N ASP A 20 -4.06 15.80 -14.56
CA ASP A 20 -3.71 17.04 -13.83
C ASP A 20 -4.72 18.19 -13.99
N ILE A 21 -5.55 18.18 -15.05
CA ILE A 21 -6.52 19.23 -15.36
C ILE A 21 -7.94 18.72 -15.10
N CYS A 22 -8.72 19.42 -14.25
CA CYS A 22 -10.13 19.09 -14.03
C CYS A 22 -11.09 19.73 -15.04
N LYS A 23 -10.76 20.92 -15.55
CA LYS A 23 -11.62 21.66 -16.47
C LYS A 23 -10.85 22.59 -17.39
N SER A 24 -11.33 22.76 -18.61
CA SER A 24 -10.83 23.72 -19.59
C SER A 24 -11.96 24.64 -20.04
N TRP A 25 -11.62 25.89 -20.33
CA TRP A 25 -12.56 26.85 -20.90
C TRP A 25 -12.51 26.73 -22.42
N VAL A 26 -13.63 26.34 -23.03
CA VAL A 26 -13.74 26.08 -24.46
C VAL A 26 -14.91 26.86 -25.05
N THR A 27 -14.85 27.12 -26.35
CA THR A 27 -15.95 27.76 -27.08
C THR A 27 -16.65 26.72 -27.94
N THR A 28 -17.96 26.58 -27.73
CA THR A 28 -18.85 25.71 -28.52
C THR A 28 -19.80 26.53 -29.37
N ASP A 29 -20.59 25.88 -30.21
CA ASP A 29 -21.62 26.55 -31.04
C ASP A 29 -22.66 27.30 -30.19
N GLU A 30 -22.87 26.89 -28.94
CA GLU A 30 -23.76 27.54 -27.96
C GLU A 30 -23.05 28.62 -27.12
N GLY A 31 -21.78 28.92 -27.44
CA GLY A 31 -20.96 29.89 -26.72
C GLY A 31 -19.92 29.26 -25.80
N PRO A 32 -19.29 30.06 -24.92
CA PRO A 32 -18.18 29.61 -24.10
C PRO A 32 -18.68 28.81 -22.89
N THR A 33 -18.04 27.66 -22.63
CA THR A 33 -18.44 26.69 -21.61
C THR A 33 -17.24 25.96 -21.01
N TRP A 34 -17.47 25.28 -19.88
CA TRP A 34 -16.48 24.42 -19.24
C TRP A 34 -16.59 22.98 -19.76
N GLU A 35 -15.48 22.45 -20.26
CA GLU A 35 -15.31 21.00 -20.47
C GLU A 35 -14.63 20.39 -19.24
N PHE A 36 -15.10 19.22 -18.79
CA PHE A 36 -14.57 18.54 -17.61
C PHE A 36 -13.77 17.29 -17.99
N TYR A 37 -12.70 16.99 -17.24
CA TYR A 37 -11.88 15.79 -17.42
C TYR A 37 -11.66 15.08 -16.08
N ALA A 38 -11.33 13.79 -16.08
CA ALA A 38 -10.94 13.13 -14.82
C ALA A 38 -9.65 13.77 -14.27
N CYS A 39 -9.59 14.02 -12.96
CA CYS A 39 -8.43 14.71 -12.39
C CYS A 39 -8.08 14.25 -10.97
N GLN A 40 -6.78 14.19 -10.65
CA GLN A 40 -6.24 13.75 -9.36
C GLN A 40 -5.16 14.71 -8.84
N PRO A 41 -4.97 14.81 -7.51
CA PRO A 41 -3.96 15.69 -6.96
C PRO A 41 -2.55 15.13 -7.14
N LYS A 42 -1.57 16.03 -7.08
CA LYS A 42 -0.15 15.66 -7.11
C LYS A 42 0.20 14.77 -5.91
N VAL A 43 1.22 13.94 -6.13
CA VAL A 43 1.86 13.14 -5.09
C VAL A 43 2.54 14.06 -4.07
N MET A 44 2.50 13.68 -2.80
CA MET A 44 3.08 14.40 -1.68
C MET A 44 3.75 13.44 -0.69
N ARG A 45 4.66 13.98 0.11
CA ARG A 45 5.17 13.32 1.31
C ARG A 45 4.09 13.36 2.38
N LEU A 46 3.43 12.22 2.60
CA LEU A 46 2.33 12.13 3.56
C LEU A 46 2.82 12.22 5.01
N LYS A 47 4.11 11.97 5.27
CA LYS A 47 4.72 12.18 6.59
C LYS A 47 4.65 13.64 7.07
N ASP A 48 4.64 14.61 6.16
CA ASP A 48 4.55 16.04 6.48
C ASP A 48 3.17 16.42 7.09
N TYR A 49 2.15 15.55 6.94
CA TYR A 49 0.77 15.79 7.38
C TYR A 49 0.26 14.74 8.39
N VAL A 50 1.14 13.87 8.89
CA VAL A 50 0.78 12.76 9.75
C VAL A 50 0.64 13.20 11.21
N LYS A 51 -0.34 12.66 11.92
CA LYS A 51 -0.40 12.68 13.38
C LYS A 51 0.02 11.32 13.90
N VAL A 52 1.10 11.29 14.69
CA VAL A 52 1.61 10.06 15.28
C VAL A 52 1.05 9.83 16.68
N LYS A 53 0.72 8.59 17.00
CA LYS A 53 0.42 8.13 18.35
C LYS A 53 1.22 6.86 18.63
N VAL A 54 1.98 6.86 19.71
CA VAL A 54 2.79 5.72 20.15
C VAL A 54 2.19 5.13 21.42
N GLU A 55 2.01 3.81 21.44
CA GLU A 55 1.41 3.05 22.55
C GLU A 55 2.23 1.79 22.85
N PRO A 56 2.22 1.28 24.09
CA PRO A 56 1.53 1.82 25.28
C PRO A 56 2.20 3.09 25.85
N SER A 57 1.53 3.78 26.76
CA SER A 57 2.14 4.88 27.51
C SER A 57 3.39 4.40 28.27
N GLY A 58 4.49 5.14 28.20
CA GLY A 58 5.77 4.75 28.81
C GLY A 58 6.64 3.83 27.95
N ILE A 59 6.27 3.55 26.70
CA ILE A 59 7.11 2.75 25.79
C ILE A 59 8.29 3.53 25.20
N THR A 60 8.19 4.87 25.12
CA THR A 60 9.30 5.73 24.68
C THR A 60 10.31 5.84 25.82
N CYS A 61 11.61 5.70 25.53
CA CYS A 61 12.64 5.73 26.57
C CYS A 61 12.79 7.12 27.21
N GLY A 62 13.42 7.15 28.39
CA GLY A 62 13.90 8.39 29.03
C GLY A 62 13.07 8.88 30.22
N ASP A 63 12.02 8.17 30.63
CA ASP A 63 11.26 8.46 31.85
C ASP A 63 10.97 7.16 32.64
N PRO A 64 11.84 6.76 33.59
CA PRO A 64 13.10 7.42 33.97
C PRO A 64 14.22 7.22 32.92
N PRO A 65 15.36 7.95 33.04
CA PRO A 65 16.51 7.75 32.18
C PRO A 65 17.00 6.29 32.18
N GLU A 66 17.35 5.78 31.00
CA GLU A 66 17.73 4.37 30.79
C GLU A 66 18.95 4.27 29.88
N ARG A 67 19.89 3.39 30.24
CA ARG A 67 21.07 3.09 29.40
C ARG A 67 20.74 2.10 28.29
N PHE A 68 21.45 2.20 27.18
CA PHE A 68 21.33 1.26 26.06
C PHE A 68 22.68 0.96 25.40
N CYS A 69 22.74 -0.16 24.67
CA CYS A 69 23.91 -0.53 23.89
C CYS A 69 23.82 0.01 22.47
N SER A 70 24.79 0.84 22.06
CA SER A 70 24.95 1.22 20.66
C SER A 70 25.87 0.25 19.92
N HIS A 71 25.79 0.20 18.58
CA HIS A 71 26.70 -0.61 17.76
C HIS A 71 28.16 -0.17 17.86
N GLU A 72 28.40 1.09 18.20
CA GLU A 72 29.75 1.65 18.40
C GLU A 72 30.35 1.21 19.74
N ASN A 73 29.52 0.94 20.74
CA ASN A 73 29.97 0.55 22.06
C ASN A 73 29.18 -0.66 22.62
N PRO A 74 29.33 -1.85 21.99
CA PRO A 74 28.55 -3.03 22.35
C PRO A 74 28.95 -3.62 23.71
N TYR A 75 30.12 -3.25 24.25
CA TYR A 75 30.65 -3.81 25.50
C TYR A 75 30.37 -2.95 26.73
N LEU A 76 30.43 -1.61 26.62
CA LEU A 76 30.20 -0.72 27.78
C LEU A 76 28.74 -0.27 27.91
N CYS A 77 27.95 -0.26 26.83
CA CYS A 77 26.53 0.13 26.83
C CYS A 77 26.25 1.40 27.65
N SER A 78 27.11 2.40 27.45
CA SER A 78 27.14 3.62 28.27
C SER A 78 26.33 4.76 27.70
N ASN A 79 25.64 4.54 26.57
CA ASN A 79 24.75 5.53 25.99
C ASN A 79 23.48 5.59 26.84
N GLU A 80 22.89 6.78 26.96
CA GLU A 80 21.76 7.03 27.85
C GLU A 80 20.66 7.75 27.08
N CYS A 81 19.42 7.31 27.30
CA CYS A 81 18.23 8.01 26.86
C CYS A 81 17.62 8.72 28.08
N ASP A 82 17.45 10.04 27.98
CA ASP A 82 16.88 10.88 29.02
C ASP A 82 15.87 11.85 28.37
N ALA A 83 14.59 11.72 28.72
CA ALA A 83 13.53 12.52 28.13
C ALA A 83 13.55 13.99 28.58
N SER A 84 14.26 14.29 29.66
CA SER A 84 14.43 15.66 30.19
C SER A 84 15.54 16.44 29.47
N ASN A 85 16.48 15.75 28.84
CA ASN A 85 17.60 16.35 28.10
C ASN A 85 17.36 16.26 26.58
N PRO A 86 17.17 17.39 25.87
CA PRO A 86 16.93 17.39 24.42
C PRO A 86 17.99 16.66 23.58
N ASP A 87 19.24 16.61 24.04
CA ASP A 87 20.34 15.95 23.32
C ASP A 87 20.31 14.41 23.44
N LEU A 88 19.59 13.90 24.44
CA LEU A 88 19.45 12.46 24.75
C LEU A 88 18.00 11.97 24.61
N ALA A 89 17.07 12.86 24.28
CA ALA A 89 15.65 12.56 24.16
C ALA A 89 15.33 12.01 22.77
N HIS A 90 14.55 10.92 22.73
CA HIS A 90 14.14 10.25 21.49
C HIS A 90 12.62 10.26 21.25
N PRO A 91 11.97 11.44 21.12
CA PRO A 91 10.52 11.53 21.00
C PRO A 91 9.99 11.05 19.64
N PRO A 92 8.71 10.63 19.54
CA PRO A 92 8.11 10.11 18.30
C PRO A 92 8.18 11.03 17.07
N ARG A 93 8.32 12.34 17.27
CA ARG A 93 8.45 13.33 16.18
C ARG A 93 9.70 13.12 15.31
N LEU A 94 10.73 12.47 15.86
CA LEU A 94 11.98 12.17 15.17
C LEU A 94 11.86 11.02 14.15
N MET A 95 10.66 10.50 13.90
CA MET A 95 10.42 9.54 12.81
C MET A 95 10.05 10.21 11.48
N PHE A 96 9.89 11.54 11.48
CA PHE A 96 9.34 12.30 10.33
C PHE A 96 10.03 13.64 10.09
N ASP A 97 11.08 13.97 10.85
CA ASP A 97 11.85 15.19 10.67
C ASP A 97 12.72 15.13 9.40
N LYS A 98 13.39 16.24 9.13
CA LYS A 98 14.34 16.34 8.03
C LYS A 98 15.71 16.02 8.60
N GLU A 99 16.24 14.86 8.24
CA GLU A 99 17.61 14.48 8.57
C GLU A 99 18.58 15.37 7.78
N GLU A 100 19.57 15.96 8.48
CA GLU A 100 20.75 16.55 7.85
C GLU A 100 21.83 15.48 7.68
N GLU A 101 22.69 15.64 6.67
CA GLU A 101 23.64 14.62 6.27
C GLU A 101 24.57 14.22 7.43
N GLY A 102 24.49 12.95 7.85
CA GLY A 102 25.33 12.37 8.90
C GLY A 102 24.77 12.39 10.33
N LEU A 103 23.61 13.01 10.57
CA LEU A 103 22.99 13.07 11.90
C LEU A 103 21.59 12.42 11.88
N ALA A 104 21.55 11.09 11.93
CA ALA A 104 20.29 10.37 12.03
C ALA A 104 19.66 10.63 13.41
N THR A 105 18.50 11.29 13.41
CA THR A 105 17.59 11.39 14.55
C THR A 105 16.66 10.19 14.53
N TYR A 106 16.19 9.75 15.70
CA TYR A 106 15.29 8.60 15.79
C TYR A 106 14.45 8.61 17.05
N TRP A 107 13.23 8.10 16.93
CA TRP A 107 12.46 7.65 18.09
C TRP A 107 13.04 6.36 18.63
N GLN A 108 13.02 6.17 19.95
CA GLN A 108 13.54 4.97 20.61
C GLN A 108 12.57 4.47 21.70
N SER A 109 12.37 3.15 21.73
CA SER A 109 11.65 2.49 22.82
C SER A 109 12.54 2.27 24.04
N ILE A 110 11.93 1.99 25.19
CA ILE A 110 12.63 1.38 26.33
C ILE A 110 13.35 0.09 25.90
N THR A 111 14.37 -0.31 26.66
CA THR A 111 15.04 -1.59 26.44
C THR A 111 14.17 -2.77 26.87
N TRP A 112 14.57 -3.98 26.49
CA TRP A 112 13.84 -5.19 26.85
C TRP A 112 14.10 -5.66 28.29
N SER A 113 14.27 -4.72 29.23
CA SER A 113 14.51 -4.96 30.65
C SER A 113 13.44 -5.82 31.34
N ARG A 114 12.23 -5.87 30.78
CA ARG A 114 11.08 -6.65 31.27
C ARG A 114 11.02 -8.10 30.77
N TYR A 115 12.05 -8.57 30.06
CA TYR A 115 12.12 -9.94 29.56
C TYR A 115 11.88 -10.96 30.69
N PRO A 116 11.07 -12.02 30.50
CA PRO A 116 10.55 -12.55 29.24
C PRO A 116 9.24 -11.93 28.73
N SER A 117 8.71 -10.89 29.38
CA SER A 117 7.51 -10.21 28.90
C SER A 117 7.77 -9.60 27.52
N PRO A 118 6.90 -9.77 26.50
CA PRO A 118 7.11 -9.20 25.17
C PRO A 118 7.35 -7.69 25.19
N LEU A 119 8.33 -7.23 24.40
CA LEU A 119 8.52 -5.80 24.12
C LEU A 119 7.65 -5.44 22.91
N GLU A 120 6.44 -4.95 23.19
CA GLU A 120 5.47 -4.58 22.16
C GLU A 120 5.31 -3.06 22.08
N ALA A 121 5.26 -2.54 20.86
CA ALA A 121 5.02 -1.12 20.60
C ALA A 121 4.11 -0.95 19.38
N ASN A 122 3.11 -0.09 19.51
CA ASN A 122 2.21 0.29 18.44
C ASN A 122 2.49 1.74 18.02
N ILE A 123 2.75 1.95 16.73
CA ILE A 123 2.94 3.28 16.15
C ILE A 123 1.81 3.50 15.16
N THR A 124 0.87 4.36 15.53
CA THR A 124 -0.29 4.71 14.70
C THR A 124 -0.03 6.03 13.97
N LEU A 125 -0.19 6.00 12.65
CA LEU A 125 -0.04 7.12 11.73
C LEU A 125 -1.42 7.51 11.21
N SER A 126 -1.90 8.70 11.56
CA SER A 126 -3.25 9.15 11.24
C SER A 126 -3.24 10.41 10.39
N TRP A 127 -3.95 10.37 9.25
CA TRP A 127 -4.08 11.54 8.36
C TRP A 127 -5.40 12.30 8.51
N ASN A 128 -6.39 11.69 9.18
CA ASN A 128 -7.76 12.20 9.21
C ASN A 128 -8.31 12.55 7.81
N LYS A 129 -7.82 11.85 6.79
CA LYS A 129 -8.15 12.02 5.38
C LYS A 129 -7.83 10.73 4.66
N THR A 130 -8.70 10.33 3.74
CA THR A 130 -8.42 9.16 2.89
C THR A 130 -7.31 9.49 1.88
N VAL A 131 -6.26 8.70 1.86
CA VAL A 131 -5.09 8.83 0.97
C VAL A 131 -4.91 7.55 0.16
N GLU A 132 -4.26 7.69 -0.99
CA GLU A 132 -3.88 6.59 -1.89
C GLU A 132 -2.35 6.54 -1.97
N LEU A 133 -1.76 5.40 -1.63
CA LEU A 133 -0.32 5.19 -1.74
C LEU A 133 0.11 5.15 -3.22
N THR A 134 1.26 5.74 -3.52
CA THR A 134 1.81 5.78 -4.88
C THR A 134 3.25 5.28 -4.96
N ASP A 135 3.92 5.13 -3.83
CA ASP A 135 5.25 4.54 -3.72
C ASP A 135 5.32 3.68 -2.44
N ASP A 136 6.43 2.95 -2.26
CA ASP A 136 6.65 2.07 -1.13
C ASP A 136 6.53 2.82 0.20
N VAL A 137 5.96 2.16 1.22
CA VAL A 137 6.13 2.63 2.60
C VAL A 137 7.46 2.10 3.11
N VAL A 138 8.35 2.98 3.51
CA VAL A 138 9.70 2.63 3.95
C VAL A 138 9.87 3.03 5.41
N MET A 139 10.14 2.02 6.26
CA MET A 139 10.40 2.20 7.68
C MET A 139 11.88 1.92 7.93
N THR A 140 12.64 2.92 8.39
CA THR A 140 14.09 2.82 8.63
C THR A 140 14.37 2.63 10.11
N PHE A 141 15.05 1.52 10.45
CA PHE A 141 15.42 1.15 11.82
C PHE A 141 16.92 1.32 12.06
N GLU A 142 17.30 1.94 13.18
CA GLU A 142 18.71 2.23 13.48
C GLU A 142 19.45 1.05 14.11
N TYR A 143 18.83 0.39 15.09
CA TYR A 143 19.43 -0.68 15.88
C TYR A 143 18.80 -2.06 15.61
N GLY A 144 18.68 -2.37 14.31
CA GLY A 144 18.15 -3.64 13.82
C GLY A 144 16.64 -3.63 13.60
N ARG A 145 16.22 -4.32 12.53
CA ARG A 145 14.82 -4.47 12.16
C ARG A 145 14.08 -5.41 13.13
N PRO A 146 12.76 -5.29 13.28
CA PRO A 146 11.99 -6.23 14.09
C PRO A 146 12.07 -7.67 13.54
N THR A 147 12.23 -8.63 14.44
CA THR A 147 12.10 -10.06 14.07
C THR A 147 10.64 -10.45 13.89
N VAL A 148 9.69 -9.75 14.52
CA VAL A 148 8.25 -9.93 14.29
C VAL A 148 7.56 -8.57 14.34
N MET A 149 6.83 -8.21 13.27
CA MET A 149 5.94 -7.05 13.22
C MET A 149 4.79 -7.23 12.24
N VAL A 150 3.74 -6.44 12.41
CA VAL A 150 2.60 -6.38 11.49
C VAL A 150 2.38 -4.92 11.07
N LEU A 151 2.22 -4.68 9.78
CA LEU A 151 1.68 -3.44 9.26
C LEU A 151 0.18 -3.61 9.09
N GLU A 152 -0.61 -2.79 9.77
CA GLU A 152 -2.07 -2.73 9.67
C GLU A 152 -2.49 -1.43 8.98
N LYS A 153 -3.67 -1.43 8.37
CA LYS A 153 -4.29 -0.22 7.83
C LYS A 153 -5.73 -0.07 8.31
N SER A 154 -6.21 1.17 8.30
CA SER A 154 -7.62 1.52 8.49
C SER A 154 -8.16 2.26 7.27
N LEU A 155 -9.48 2.17 7.06
CA LEU A 155 -10.23 2.91 6.04
C LEU A 155 -11.29 3.83 6.65
N ASP A 156 -11.44 3.83 7.97
CA ASP A 156 -12.54 4.45 8.71
C ASP A 156 -12.04 5.26 9.93
N ASN A 157 -10.88 5.90 9.79
CA ASN A 157 -10.26 6.76 10.80
C ASN A 157 -9.91 6.01 12.10
N GLY A 158 -9.37 4.80 11.97
CA GLY A 158 -8.86 4.00 13.07
C GLY A 158 -9.92 3.26 13.88
N ARG A 159 -11.18 3.21 13.41
CA ARG A 159 -12.27 2.47 14.08
C ARG A 159 -12.10 0.96 13.90
N THR A 160 -11.78 0.54 12.68
CA THR A 160 -11.44 -0.84 12.35
C THR A 160 -10.05 -0.94 11.75
N TRP A 161 -9.41 -2.08 11.99
CA TRP A 161 -8.05 -2.36 11.58
C TRP A 161 -8.02 -3.68 10.83
N GLN A 162 -7.29 -3.71 9.72
CA GLN A 162 -7.04 -4.92 8.94
C GLN A 162 -5.55 -5.08 8.69
N PRO A 163 -5.04 -6.32 8.69
CA PRO A 163 -3.64 -6.57 8.39
C PRO A 163 -3.36 -6.16 6.94
N TYR A 164 -2.23 -5.51 6.73
CA TYR A 164 -1.77 -5.05 5.43
C TYR A 164 -0.59 -5.89 4.93
N GLN A 165 0.38 -6.15 5.81
CA GLN A 165 1.50 -7.06 5.57
C GLN A 165 2.09 -7.57 6.89
N PHE A 166 2.51 -8.84 6.91
CA PHE A 166 3.18 -9.47 8.04
C PHE A 166 4.68 -9.59 7.76
N TYR A 167 5.49 -9.40 8.81
CA TYR A 167 6.95 -9.51 8.75
C TYR A 167 7.41 -10.37 9.91
N ALA A 168 8.14 -11.44 9.60
CA ALA A 168 8.65 -12.36 10.60
C ALA A 168 10.01 -12.94 10.17
N GLU A 169 10.85 -13.31 11.12
CA GLU A 169 12.05 -14.11 10.85
C GLU A 169 11.69 -15.52 10.33
N ASP A 170 10.64 -16.12 10.91
CA ASP A 170 9.96 -17.32 10.42
C ASP A 170 8.45 -17.04 10.35
N CYS A 171 7.92 -16.96 9.14
CA CYS A 171 6.50 -16.65 8.90
C CYS A 171 5.55 -17.78 9.35
N MET A 172 6.00 -19.03 9.30
CA MET A 172 5.21 -20.18 9.69
C MET A 172 5.09 -20.24 11.21
N GLU A 173 6.19 -20.01 11.93
CA GLU A 173 6.22 -19.98 13.39
C GLU A 173 5.39 -18.81 13.95
N ALA A 174 5.62 -17.59 13.43
CA ALA A 174 5.01 -16.38 14.01
C ALA A 174 3.52 -16.22 13.69
N PHE A 175 3.10 -16.60 12.48
CA PHE A 175 1.75 -16.30 11.97
C PHE A 175 1.05 -17.49 11.29
N GLY A 176 1.69 -18.66 11.19
CA GLY A 176 1.12 -19.81 10.46
C GLY A 176 0.99 -19.55 8.96
N MET A 177 1.84 -18.69 8.39
CA MET A 177 1.76 -18.26 6.99
C MET A 177 3.00 -18.70 6.21
N SER A 178 2.82 -19.04 4.93
CA SER A 178 3.95 -19.25 4.02
C SER A 178 4.67 -17.93 3.73
N ALA A 179 6.00 -17.92 3.80
CA ALA A 179 6.81 -16.80 3.35
C ALA A 179 6.63 -16.54 1.85
N ARG A 180 6.34 -15.29 1.47
CA ARG A 180 6.11 -14.83 0.09
C ARG A 180 6.65 -13.43 -0.11
N ARG A 181 6.84 -13.04 -1.37
CA ARG A 181 7.28 -11.70 -1.76
C ARG A 181 6.24 -11.04 -2.64
N ALA A 182 6.11 -9.72 -2.55
CA ALA A 182 5.12 -8.97 -3.32
C ALA A 182 5.31 -9.13 -4.84
N ARG A 183 6.56 -9.09 -5.32
CA ARG A 183 6.92 -9.30 -6.73
C ARG A 183 6.57 -10.69 -7.29
N ASP A 184 6.36 -11.69 -6.44
CA ASP A 184 5.98 -13.05 -6.86
C ASP A 184 4.44 -13.20 -6.97
N MET A 185 3.67 -12.14 -6.69
CA MET A 185 2.22 -12.17 -6.80
C MET A 185 1.76 -12.12 -8.27
N SER A 186 0.64 -12.78 -8.55
CA SER A 186 -0.02 -12.69 -9.86
C SER A 186 -0.99 -11.49 -9.91
N SER A 187 -1.49 -11.20 -11.10
CA SER A 187 -2.51 -10.16 -11.32
C SER A 187 -3.78 -10.35 -10.48
N SER A 188 -4.21 -11.59 -10.26
CA SER A 188 -5.38 -11.92 -9.43
C SER A 188 -5.11 -11.82 -7.94
N SER A 189 -3.86 -11.96 -7.51
CA SER A 189 -3.45 -11.90 -6.10
C SER A 189 -2.71 -10.59 -5.73
N ALA A 190 -2.72 -9.58 -6.60
CA ALA A 190 -1.96 -8.35 -6.41
C ALA A 190 -2.35 -7.56 -5.14
N HIS A 191 -3.58 -7.71 -4.66
CA HIS A 191 -4.09 -7.12 -3.41
C HIS A 191 -4.17 -8.13 -2.25
N ARG A 192 -3.48 -9.28 -2.35
CA ARG A 192 -3.42 -10.27 -1.27
C ARG A 192 -2.44 -9.83 -0.18
N VAL A 193 -2.87 -9.98 1.07
CA VAL A 193 -2.02 -9.84 2.26
C VAL A 193 -1.11 -11.06 2.38
N LEU A 194 0.17 -10.82 2.68
CA LEU A 194 1.20 -11.86 2.75
C LEU A 194 2.08 -11.69 3.98
N CYS A 195 2.86 -12.72 4.30
CA CYS A 195 3.97 -12.66 5.23
C CYS A 195 5.29 -12.75 4.45
N THR A 196 6.25 -11.88 4.77
CA THR A 196 7.59 -11.87 4.16
C THR A 196 8.68 -11.99 5.22
N GLU A 197 9.72 -12.75 4.88
CA GLU A 197 10.92 -12.91 5.71
C GLU A 197 12.08 -12.01 5.22
N GLU A 198 11.91 -11.32 4.07
CA GLU A 198 12.99 -10.56 3.41
C GLU A 198 13.61 -9.47 4.31
N TYR A 199 12.81 -8.90 5.22
CA TYR A 199 13.24 -7.78 6.08
C TYR A 199 13.44 -8.16 7.55
N SER A 200 13.14 -9.41 7.94
CA SER A 200 13.16 -9.82 9.35
C SER A 200 14.12 -10.98 9.62
N ARG A 201 14.51 -11.73 8.58
CA ARG A 201 15.53 -12.77 8.70
C ARG A 201 16.92 -12.16 8.93
N TRP A 202 17.65 -12.65 9.94
CA TRP A 202 18.96 -12.11 10.34
C TRP A 202 18.91 -10.63 10.75
N ALA A 203 17.77 -10.17 11.28
CA ALA A 203 17.60 -8.80 11.70
C ALA A 203 18.51 -8.47 12.90
N GLY A 204 19.36 -7.46 12.74
CA GLY A 204 20.40 -7.08 13.69
C GLY A 204 21.82 -7.55 13.32
N SER A 205 21.98 -8.49 12.38
CA SER A 205 23.30 -8.96 11.92
C SER A 205 23.76 -8.26 10.64
N LYS A 206 22.81 -7.88 9.77
CA LYS A 206 23.08 -7.10 8.56
C LYS A 206 22.86 -5.61 8.82
N LYS A 207 23.66 -4.75 8.19
CA LYS A 207 23.50 -3.28 8.21
C LYS A 207 22.28 -2.77 7.41
N GLU A 208 21.36 -3.66 7.05
CA GLU A 208 20.11 -3.29 6.37
C GLU A 208 19.12 -2.73 7.40
N LYS A 209 18.76 -1.46 7.21
CA LYS A 209 17.89 -0.72 8.14
C LYS A 209 16.43 -0.69 7.72
N HIS A 210 16.14 -0.91 6.43
CA HIS A 210 14.81 -0.68 5.87
C HIS A 210 13.91 -1.92 5.94
N VAL A 211 12.67 -1.70 6.36
CA VAL A 211 11.51 -2.58 6.15
C VAL A 211 10.59 -1.89 5.14
N ARG A 212 10.15 -2.62 4.10
CA ARG A 212 9.33 -2.05 3.03
C ARG A 212 7.96 -2.69 2.98
N PHE A 213 6.96 -1.88 2.64
CA PHE A 213 5.71 -2.34 2.05
C PHE A 213 5.73 -2.00 0.57
N GLU A 214 5.78 -3.03 -0.27
CA GLU A 214 6.13 -2.91 -1.69
C GLU A 214 4.90 -2.53 -2.52
N VAL A 215 4.70 -1.23 -2.70
CA VAL A 215 3.66 -0.67 -3.57
C VAL A 215 4.11 -0.75 -5.02
N ARG A 216 5.37 -0.41 -5.30
CA ARG A 216 5.93 -0.41 -6.65
C ARG A 216 5.92 -1.81 -7.27
N ASP A 217 6.31 -2.83 -6.51
CA ASP A 217 6.29 -4.22 -6.98
C ASP A 217 4.87 -4.67 -7.36
N ARG A 218 3.86 -4.25 -6.58
CA ARG A 218 2.46 -4.57 -6.88
C ARG A 218 1.94 -3.81 -8.10
N PHE A 219 2.38 -2.58 -8.34
CA PHE A 219 2.10 -1.86 -9.58
C PHE A 219 2.81 -2.49 -10.78
N ALA A 220 4.04 -2.98 -10.60
CA ALA A 220 4.82 -3.61 -11.66
C ALA A 220 4.17 -4.88 -12.23
N ILE A 221 3.33 -5.58 -11.44
CA ILE A 221 2.49 -6.69 -11.93
C ILE A 221 1.63 -6.28 -13.14
N PHE A 222 1.21 -5.01 -13.21
CA PHE A 222 0.37 -4.48 -14.28
C PHE A 222 1.14 -3.54 -15.22
N ALA A 223 2.01 -2.68 -14.69
CA ALA A 223 2.74 -1.68 -15.46
C ALA A 223 4.08 -2.18 -16.03
N GLY A 224 4.49 -3.40 -15.70
CA GLY A 224 5.82 -3.94 -15.99
C GLY A 224 6.89 -3.45 -15.00
N PRO A 225 8.09 -4.05 -15.02
CA PRO A 225 9.16 -3.78 -14.05
C PRO A 225 9.63 -2.32 -14.05
N ASP A 226 9.65 -1.67 -15.23
CA ASP A 226 10.05 -0.27 -15.37
C ASP A 226 8.88 0.73 -15.17
N LEU A 227 7.69 0.24 -14.79
CA LEU A 227 6.45 1.02 -14.66
C LEU A 227 6.10 1.86 -15.90
N ARG A 228 6.42 1.36 -17.10
CA ARG A 228 6.17 2.07 -18.37
C ARG A 228 4.74 1.87 -18.91
N ASN A 229 4.11 0.74 -18.62
CA ASN A 229 2.76 0.41 -19.11
C ASN A 229 1.68 0.92 -18.15
N MET A 230 1.66 2.24 -17.91
CA MET A 230 0.71 2.87 -16.98
C MET A 230 -0.75 2.74 -17.44
N ASP A 231 -0.99 2.69 -18.75
CA ASP A 231 -2.31 2.46 -19.34
C ASP A 231 -2.98 1.18 -18.82
N ASN A 232 -2.22 0.08 -18.77
CA ASN A 232 -2.73 -1.18 -18.21
C ASN A 232 -2.96 -1.07 -16.69
N LEU A 233 -2.08 -0.38 -15.95
CA LEU A 233 -2.29 -0.16 -14.52
C LEU A 233 -3.57 0.64 -14.26
N TYR A 234 -3.79 1.76 -14.95
CA TYR A 234 -5.01 2.57 -14.82
C TYR A 234 -6.26 1.77 -15.18
N THR A 235 -6.21 1.00 -16.26
CA THR A 235 -7.30 0.11 -16.67
C THR A 235 -7.63 -0.90 -15.57
N ARG A 236 -6.61 -1.46 -14.90
CA ARG A 236 -6.79 -2.43 -13.81
C ARG A 236 -7.22 -1.80 -12.50
N LEU A 237 -6.77 -0.58 -12.18
CA LEU A 237 -7.25 0.16 -11.02
C LEU A 237 -8.76 0.46 -11.12
N GLU A 238 -9.27 0.66 -12.34
CA GLU A 238 -10.70 0.86 -12.58
C GLU A 238 -11.50 -0.45 -12.58
N SER A 239 -11.02 -1.47 -13.30
CA SER A 239 -11.78 -2.70 -13.55
C SER A 239 -11.61 -3.79 -12.49
N ALA A 240 -10.46 -3.86 -11.81
CA ALA A 240 -10.17 -4.88 -10.82
C ALA A 240 -10.71 -4.46 -9.44
N LYS A 241 -11.79 -5.11 -9.02
CA LYS A 241 -12.42 -4.88 -7.71
C LYS A 241 -11.40 -5.02 -6.58
N GLY A 242 -11.37 -4.05 -5.67
CA GLY A 242 -10.52 -4.06 -4.48
C GLY A 242 -9.07 -3.62 -4.71
N LEU A 243 -8.58 -3.52 -5.96
CA LEU A 243 -7.18 -3.16 -6.21
C LEU A 243 -6.88 -1.71 -5.81
N LYS A 244 -7.70 -0.74 -6.26
CA LYS A 244 -7.55 0.66 -5.86
C LYS A 244 -7.75 0.87 -4.35
N GLU A 245 -8.73 0.18 -3.78
CA GLU A 245 -9.01 0.21 -2.33
C GLU A 245 -7.87 -0.41 -1.51
N PHE A 246 -7.13 -1.38 -2.06
CA PHE A 246 -5.96 -1.95 -1.42
C PHE A 246 -4.89 -0.90 -1.12
N PHE A 247 -4.67 0.08 -2.00
CA PHE A 247 -3.73 1.19 -1.79
C PHE A 247 -4.36 2.40 -1.09
N THR A 248 -5.65 2.32 -0.78
CA THR A 248 -6.37 3.35 -0.05
C THR A 248 -6.29 3.09 1.46
N LEU A 249 -6.10 4.15 2.24
CA LEU A 249 -6.10 4.11 3.71
C LEU A 249 -6.41 5.48 4.32
N THR A 250 -6.83 5.50 5.58
CA THR A 250 -6.93 6.70 6.43
C THR A 250 -5.85 6.71 7.52
N ASP A 251 -5.38 5.53 7.93
CA ASP A 251 -4.41 5.34 8.98
C ASP A 251 -3.56 4.09 8.70
N LEU A 252 -2.31 4.11 9.17
CA LEU A 252 -1.42 2.96 9.25
C LEU A 252 -1.08 2.68 10.71
N ARG A 253 -0.88 1.41 11.06
CA ARG A 253 -0.33 1.04 12.37
C ARG A 253 0.78 0.03 12.20
N MET A 254 1.95 0.36 12.71
CA MET A 254 3.04 -0.58 12.89
C MET A 254 2.85 -1.22 14.27
N ARG A 255 2.60 -2.52 14.29
CA ARG A 255 2.52 -3.33 15.51
C ARG A 255 3.82 -4.13 15.64
N LEU A 256 4.74 -3.60 16.44
CA LEU A 256 6.03 -4.21 16.73
C LEU A 256 5.84 -5.25 17.84
N LEU A 257 6.22 -6.50 17.58
CA LEU A 257 5.94 -7.64 18.46
C LEU A 257 7.20 -8.26 19.07
N ARG A 258 8.32 -8.24 18.33
CA ARG A 258 9.63 -8.72 18.81
C ARG A 258 10.78 -7.91 18.21
N PRO A 259 11.74 -7.42 19.01
CA PRO A 259 12.86 -6.61 18.51
C PRO A 259 13.88 -7.45 17.73
N ALA A 260 14.92 -6.81 17.21
CA ALA A 260 16.03 -7.49 16.57
C ALA A 260 16.73 -8.44 17.55
N LEU A 261 17.07 -9.66 17.11
CA LEU A 261 17.80 -10.62 17.94
C LEU A 261 19.25 -10.85 17.49
N GLY A 262 19.61 -10.38 16.30
CA GLY A 262 20.93 -10.62 15.70
C GLY A 262 21.14 -12.07 15.26
N GLY A 263 20.07 -12.83 15.02
CA GLY A 263 20.13 -14.22 14.57
C GLY A 263 20.60 -15.21 15.65
N THR A 264 20.51 -14.83 16.92
CA THR A 264 20.91 -15.65 18.06
C THR A 264 19.87 -15.57 19.19
N TYR A 265 20.04 -16.38 20.23
CA TYR A 265 19.19 -16.36 21.40
C TYR A 265 19.30 -15.03 22.17
N VAL A 266 18.27 -14.73 22.96
CA VAL A 266 18.26 -13.55 23.84
C VAL A 266 19.34 -13.73 24.92
N GLN A 267 20.32 -12.83 24.95
CA GLN A 267 21.33 -12.75 26.01
C GLN A 267 20.72 -12.04 27.23
N ARG A 268 20.41 -12.80 28.28
CA ARG A 268 19.70 -12.30 29.47
C ARG A 268 20.56 -11.39 30.33
N GLU A 269 21.87 -11.56 30.24
CA GLU A 269 22.89 -10.76 30.90
C GLU A 269 23.00 -9.34 30.33
N ASN A 270 22.54 -9.12 29.08
CA ASN A 270 22.60 -7.83 28.43
C ASN A 270 21.32 -7.53 27.63
N LEU A 271 20.26 -7.14 28.36
CA LEU A 271 18.97 -6.77 27.77
C LEU A 271 18.96 -5.36 27.13
N TYR A 272 19.96 -4.55 27.45
CA TYR A 272 20.10 -3.15 27.01
C TYR A 272 20.36 -2.99 25.50
N LYS A 273 20.64 -4.08 24.80
CA LYS A 273 20.84 -4.11 23.34
C LYS A 273 19.55 -4.40 22.55
N TYR A 274 18.46 -4.73 23.23
CA TYR A 274 17.19 -5.08 22.59
C TYR A 274 16.19 -3.94 22.80
N PHE A 275 15.94 -3.17 21.74
CA PHE A 275 14.97 -2.08 21.72
C PHE A 275 14.56 -1.80 20.27
N TYR A 276 13.58 -0.94 20.08
CA TYR A 276 13.23 -0.39 18.77
C TYR A 276 13.79 1.01 18.62
N ALA A 277 14.35 1.32 17.46
CA ALA A 277 14.74 2.67 17.10
C ALA A 277 14.39 2.93 15.63
N ILE A 278 13.61 3.97 15.37
CA ILE A 278 13.11 4.31 14.03
C ILE A 278 13.50 5.75 13.70
N SER A 279 14.29 5.92 12.64
CA SER A 279 14.78 7.22 12.18
C SER A 279 13.85 7.88 11.18
N ASN A 280 13.31 7.12 10.24
CA ASN A 280 12.41 7.69 9.23
C ASN A 280 11.30 6.72 8.85
N ILE A 281 10.09 7.25 8.72
CA ILE A 281 8.95 6.57 8.09
C ILE A 281 8.53 7.39 6.88
N GLU A 282 8.89 6.89 5.70
CA GLU A 282 8.51 7.50 4.44
C GLU A 282 7.17 6.92 3.96
N VAL A 283 6.17 7.81 3.81
CA VAL A 283 4.88 7.47 3.22
C VAL A 283 4.62 8.44 2.07
N ILE A 284 4.55 7.91 0.85
CA ILE A 284 4.34 8.70 -0.36
C ILE A 284 3.00 8.35 -0.99
N GLY A 285 2.20 9.37 -1.27
CA GLY A 285 0.89 9.16 -1.84
C GLY A 285 0.19 10.45 -2.23
N ARG A 286 -1.10 10.35 -2.55
CA ARG A 286 -1.96 11.48 -2.89
C ARG A 286 -3.27 11.41 -2.12
N CYS A 287 -3.98 12.52 -1.99
CA CYS A 287 -5.34 12.48 -1.43
C CYS A 287 -6.30 11.73 -2.35
N LYS A 288 -7.15 10.86 -1.78
CA LYS A 288 -8.29 10.30 -2.52
C LYS A 288 -9.32 11.40 -2.78
N CYS A 289 -9.47 11.81 -4.03
CA CYS A 289 -10.48 12.79 -4.44
C CYS A 289 -11.48 12.24 -5.47
N ASN A 290 -11.55 10.90 -5.60
CA ASN A 290 -12.46 10.20 -6.52
C ASN A 290 -12.44 10.72 -7.96
N LEU A 291 -11.26 11.14 -8.44
CA LEU A 291 -11.05 11.74 -9.76
C LEU A 291 -11.82 13.06 -10.03
N HIS A 292 -12.09 13.84 -8.96
CA HIS A 292 -12.84 15.10 -9.01
C HIS A 292 -12.08 16.32 -8.44
N ALA A 293 -10.78 16.20 -8.16
CA ALA A 293 -9.96 17.33 -7.73
C ALA A 293 -8.49 17.10 -8.07
N ASN A 294 -7.81 18.15 -8.53
CA ASN A 294 -6.37 18.17 -8.77
C ASN A 294 -5.58 18.88 -7.66
N LEU A 295 -6.27 19.41 -6.64
CA LEU A 295 -5.68 20.07 -5.48
C LEU A 295 -6.20 19.44 -4.19
N CYS A 296 -5.29 19.28 -3.23
CA CYS A 296 -5.58 18.87 -1.87
C CYS A 296 -4.81 19.77 -0.91
N SER A 297 -5.52 20.46 -0.04
CA SER A 297 -4.96 21.49 0.85
C SER A 297 -5.42 21.28 2.28
N VAL A 298 -4.68 21.81 3.25
CA VAL A 298 -5.08 21.74 4.66
C VAL A 298 -6.22 22.73 4.91
N ARG A 299 -7.39 22.22 5.32
CA ARG A 299 -8.56 23.00 5.71
C ARG A 299 -9.06 22.48 7.05
N GLU A 300 -9.30 23.39 8.00
CA GLU A 300 -9.79 23.06 9.34
C GLU A 300 -8.90 22.04 10.09
N GLY A 301 -7.58 22.08 9.84
CA GLY A 301 -6.59 21.24 10.53
C GLY A 301 -6.43 19.81 9.98
N SER A 302 -7.01 19.49 8.81
CA SER A 302 -6.75 18.25 8.07
C SER A 302 -6.70 18.48 6.57
N LEU A 303 -6.08 17.56 5.82
CA LEU A 303 -6.09 17.58 4.36
C LEU A 303 -7.52 17.40 3.83
N GLN A 304 -7.94 18.19 2.85
CA GLN A 304 -9.23 18.07 2.16
C GLN A 304 -9.07 18.34 0.66
N CYS A 305 -9.85 17.66 -0.17
CA CYS A 305 -9.85 17.88 -1.62
C CYS A 305 -10.56 19.20 -1.97
N GLU A 306 -10.02 19.94 -2.93
CA GLU A 306 -10.69 21.12 -3.51
C GLU A 306 -11.61 20.67 -4.65
N CYS A 307 -12.82 20.25 -4.28
CA CYS A 307 -13.71 19.53 -5.18
C CYS A 307 -14.24 20.35 -6.38
N GLU A 308 -14.05 19.77 -7.56
CA GLU A 308 -14.58 20.21 -8.85
C GLU A 308 -15.77 19.31 -9.27
N HIS A 309 -16.19 19.40 -10.54
CA HIS A 309 -17.24 18.56 -11.15
C HIS A 309 -18.57 18.58 -10.38
N ASN A 310 -18.85 19.71 -9.71
CA ASN A 310 -20.01 19.92 -8.84
C ASN A 310 -20.15 18.92 -7.68
N THR A 311 -19.02 18.37 -7.22
CA THR A 311 -18.93 17.49 -6.06
C THR A 311 -18.55 18.25 -4.78
N THR A 312 -18.68 17.60 -3.63
CA THR A 312 -18.35 18.15 -2.31
C THR A 312 -18.07 17.03 -1.29
N GLY A 313 -17.68 17.38 -0.07
CA GLY A 313 -17.16 16.45 0.95
C GLY A 313 -15.63 16.30 0.89
N PRO A 314 -15.00 15.70 1.92
CA PRO A 314 -13.54 15.66 2.05
C PRO A 314 -12.86 14.91 0.90
N ASP A 315 -13.52 13.88 0.36
CA ASP A 315 -13.03 13.04 -0.74
C ASP A 315 -13.76 13.30 -2.06
N CYS A 316 -14.59 14.36 -2.15
CA CYS A 316 -15.47 14.60 -3.30
C CYS A 316 -16.49 13.48 -3.57
N GLY A 317 -16.89 12.77 -2.51
CA GLY A 317 -17.76 11.57 -2.56
C GLY A 317 -19.27 11.84 -2.62
N LYS A 318 -19.70 13.09 -2.84
CA LYS A 318 -21.13 13.44 -2.93
C LYS A 318 -21.36 14.63 -3.87
N CYS A 319 -22.55 14.71 -4.46
CA CYS A 319 -22.96 15.88 -5.26
C CYS A 319 -23.36 17.07 -4.38
N LYS A 320 -23.04 18.29 -4.84
CA LYS A 320 -23.56 19.55 -4.27
C LYS A 320 -25.09 19.56 -4.30
N LYS A 321 -25.72 20.31 -3.39
CA LYS A 321 -27.20 20.28 -3.18
C LYS A 321 -28.02 20.45 -4.47
N ASN A 322 -27.60 21.36 -5.35
CA ASN A 322 -28.33 21.70 -6.59
C ASN A 322 -27.95 20.82 -7.81
N PHE A 323 -27.04 19.85 -7.64
CA PHE A 323 -26.51 19.03 -8.73
C PHE A 323 -26.82 17.54 -8.52
N ARG A 324 -28.04 17.22 -8.07
CA ARG A 324 -28.45 15.87 -7.66
C ARG A 324 -29.45 15.22 -8.61
N THR A 325 -29.46 15.60 -9.89
CA THR A 325 -30.39 14.98 -10.85
C THR A 325 -30.03 13.54 -11.20
N ARG A 326 -28.78 13.15 -10.98
CA ARG A 326 -28.29 11.78 -11.09
C ARG A 326 -27.54 11.38 -9.83
N SER A 327 -27.44 10.08 -9.59
CA SER A 327 -26.60 9.54 -8.53
C SER A 327 -25.13 9.91 -8.76
N TRP A 328 -24.43 10.18 -7.65
CA TRP A 328 -23.00 10.43 -7.65
C TRP A 328 -22.23 9.21 -8.21
N ARG A 329 -21.16 9.49 -8.94
CA ARG A 329 -20.20 8.49 -9.44
C ARG A 329 -18.82 9.12 -9.38
N ALA A 330 -17.81 8.34 -8.99
CA ALA A 330 -16.42 8.74 -9.14
C ALA A 330 -16.09 9.00 -10.62
N GLY A 331 -15.10 9.86 -10.88
CA GLY A 331 -14.45 9.88 -12.19
C GLY A 331 -13.82 8.51 -12.51
N SER A 332 -13.54 8.27 -13.78
CA SER A 332 -12.94 7.04 -14.27
C SER A 332 -11.65 7.36 -15.01
N TYR A 333 -10.64 6.51 -14.90
CA TYR A 333 -9.45 6.60 -15.76
C TYR A 333 -9.77 6.25 -17.22
N LEU A 334 -10.94 5.68 -17.51
CA LEU A 334 -11.34 5.26 -18.84
C LEU A 334 -12.39 6.21 -19.46
N PRO A 335 -12.38 6.39 -20.79
CA PRO A 335 -11.39 5.88 -21.75
C PRO A 335 -10.06 6.64 -21.70
N LEU A 336 -8.96 5.96 -21.99
CA LEU A 336 -7.63 6.59 -22.09
C LEU A 336 -7.60 7.56 -23.30
N PRO A 337 -6.81 8.65 -23.25
CA PRO A 337 -5.90 9.04 -22.17
C PRO A 337 -6.51 9.99 -21.12
N HIS A 338 -7.70 10.54 -21.36
CA HIS A 338 -8.26 11.64 -20.53
C HIS A 338 -9.28 11.18 -19.47
N GLY A 339 -9.72 9.92 -19.53
CA GLY A 339 -10.71 9.37 -18.63
C GLY A 339 -12.10 9.99 -18.81
N SER A 340 -12.95 9.77 -17.80
CA SER A 340 -14.32 10.33 -17.75
C SER A 340 -14.52 11.09 -16.43
N PRO A 341 -14.94 12.38 -16.47
CA PRO A 341 -15.10 13.19 -15.26
C PRO A 341 -16.28 12.77 -14.38
N ASN A 342 -17.30 12.13 -14.99
CA ASN A 342 -18.55 11.69 -14.35
C ASN A 342 -19.20 12.76 -13.44
N ALA A 343 -19.19 14.03 -13.90
CA ALA A 343 -19.63 15.16 -13.11
C ALA A 343 -21.10 15.09 -12.67
N CYS A 344 -21.40 15.72 -11.53
CA CYS A 344 -22.75 15.88 -11.03
C CYS A 344 -23.52 16.91 -11.87
N SER A 345 -24.80 16.64 -12.15
CA SER A 345 -25.64 17.43 -13.06
C SER A 345 -26.76 18.18 -12.33
N ALA A 346 -27.07 19.39 -12.79
CA ALA A 346 -28.23 20.15 -12.35
C ALA A 346 -29.49 19.76 -13.14
N ALA A 347 -30.65 20.24 -12.68
CA ALA A 347 -31.92 20.10 -13.41
C ALA A 347 -31.88 20.90 -14.72
N GLY A 348 -32.23 20.25 -15.83
CA GLY A 348 -32.24 20.88 -17.16
C GLY A 348 -30.91 20.84 -17.91
N SER A 349 -29.80 20.37 -17.32
CA SER A 349 -28.53 20.18 -18.01
C SER A 349 -28.50 18.85 -18.78
N PHE A 350 -29.26 18.74 -19.87
CA PHE A 350 -29.08 17.66 -20.86
C PHE A 350 -27.94 18.01 -21.81
N GLY A 351 -26.70 17.76 -21.38
CA GLY A 351 -25.56 17.69 -22.30
C GLY A 351 -25.64 16.38 -23.09
N THR A 352 -25.59 16.48 -24.41
CA THR A 352 -25.53 15.35 -25.35
C THR A 352 -24.48 14.34 -24.93
N LEU A 353 -24.88 13.08 -24.70
CA LEU A 353 -23.95 11.94 -24.78
C LEU A 353 -23.42 11.92 -26.22
N GLN A 354 -22.24 12.49 -26.47
CA GLN A 354 -21.49 12.17 -27.68
C GLN A 354 -20.99 10.74 -27.54
N ALA A 355 -21.57 9.83 -28.33
CA ALA A 355 -20.96 8.55 -28.62
C ALA A 355 -19.59 8.79 -29.30
N PRO A 356 -18.59 7.90 -29.10
CA PRO A 356 -17.29 8.07 -29.74
C PRO A 356 -17.48 8.09 -31.27
N PRO A 357 -16.76 8.95 -32.01
CA PRO A 357 -16.88 9.00 -33.46
C PRO A 357 -16.40 7.68 -34.04
N SER A 358 -17.29 6.98 -34.75
CA SER A 358 -16.93 5.85 -35.60
C SER A 358 -16.05 6.36 -36.75
N GLY A 359 -14.74 6.31 -36.57
CA GLY A 359 -13.77 6.67 -37.60
C GLY A 359 -13.92 5.77 -38.82
N ARG A 360 -14.42 6.35 -39.92
CA ARG A 360 -14.31 5.78 -41.28
C ARG A 360 -12.83 5.66 -41.64
N TRP A 361 -12.39 4.45 -41.94
CA TRP A 361 -11.10 4.22 -42.61
C TRP A 361 -11.24 4.53 -44.11
N PRO A 362 -10.30 5.26 -44.73
CA PRO A 362 -10.30 5.45 -46.17
C PRO A 362 -9.81 4.18 -46.88
N SER A 363 -10.63 3.71 -47.80
CA SER A 363 -10.37 2.62 -48.73
C SER A 363 -9.25 2.95 -49.72
N ALA A 364 -8.31 2.04 -49.90
CA ALA A 364 -7.41 2.02 -51.05
C ALA A 364 -7.17 0.59 -51.58
N LEU A 365 -7.41 0.46 -52.88
CA LEU A 365 -6.77 -0.39 -53.89
C LEU A 365 -7.13 -1.89 -54.02
N ARG A 366 -7.99 -2.07 -55.02
CA ARG A 366 -8.36 -3.22 -55.87
C ARG A 366 -7.17 -4.09 -56.34
N GLY A 367 -7.36 -5.42 -56.30
CA GLY A 367 -6.46 -6.41 -56.90
C GLY A 367 -7.00 -7.85 -57.01
N SER A 368 -7.92 -8.08 -57.96
CA SER A 368 -8.14 -9.30 -58.77
C SER A 368 -8.30 -10.73 -58.15
N ARG A 369 -9.53 -11.24 -58.34
CA ARG A 369 -9.92 -12.54 -58.96
C ARG A 369 -10.03 -13.86 -58.16
N LYS A 370 -11.28 -14.36 -58.23
CA LYS A 370 -11.80 -15.73 -58.50
C LYS A 370 -12.16 -16.61 -57.29
N GLY A 371 -13.42 -17.08 -57.31
CA GLY A 371 -13.84 -18.34 -56.70
C GLY A 371 -15.18 -18.30 -55.98
N LEU A 372 -16.28 -18.37 -56.75
CA LEU A 372 -17.63 -18.67 -56.27
C LEU A 372 -17.69 -20.13 -55.74
N VAL A 373 -18.34 -20.41 -54.61
CA VAL A 373 -19.44 -21.40 -54.46
C VAL A 373 -20.23 -21.09 -53.17
N ASN A 374 -21.54 -21.01 -53.32
CA ASN A 374 -22.57 -20.80 -52.28
C ASN A 374 -22.81 -22.05 -51.42
N VAL A 375 -23.13 -21.86 -50.13
CA VAL A 375 -24.06 -22.73 -49.38
C VAL A 375 -24.91 -21.88 -48.43
N GLU A 376 -26.23 -22.01 -48.55
CA GLU A 376 -27.29 -21.38 -47.74
C GLU A 376 -27.48 -22.07 -46.36
N PRO A 377 -28.25 -21.46 -45.43
CA PRO A 377 -28.20 -21.76 -44.00
C PRO A 377 -29.22 -22.81 -43.54
N ALA A 378 -28.87 -23.59 -42.52
CA ALA A 378 -29.80 -24.49 -41.83
C ALA A 378 -30.11 -24.01 -40.41
N SER A 379 -31.41 -23.82 -40.16
CA SER A 379 -32.05 -23.53 -38.87
C SER A 379 -32.16 -24.77 -37.96
N SER A 380 -32.00 -24.62 -36.65
CA SER A 380 -32.71 -25.41 -35.63
C SER A 380 -32.67 -24.65 -34.30
N ARG A 381 -33.75 -24.01 -33.87
CA ARG A 381 -34.90 -24.51 -33.07
C ARG A 381 -34.54 -25.02 -31.68
N SER A 382 -34.91 -24.21 -30.71
CA SER A 382 -34.96 -24.42 -29.27
C SER A 382 -35.99 -25.48 -28.85
N GLN A 383 -35.68 -26.24 -27.81
CA GLN A 383 -36.69 -26.88 -26.96
C GLN A 383 -36.34 -26.69 -25.48
N ILE A 384 -37.35 -26.16 -24.78
CA ILE A 384 -37.49 -26.07 -23.33
C ILE A 384 -38.13 -27.38 -22.87
N SER A 385 -37.72 -27.93 -21.72
CA SER A 385 -38.61 -28.77 -20.92
C SER A 385 -38.28 -28.67 -19.43
N ALA A 386 -39.33 -28.62 -18.62
CA ALA A 386 -39.33 -28.35 -17.20
C ALA A 386 -39.37 -29.66 -16.36
N MET A 387 -38.73 -29.61 -15.18
CA MET A 387 -39.03 -30.17 -13.84
C MET A 387 -39.93 -31.43 -13.67
N PRO A 388 -39.67 -32.30 -12.67
CA PRO A 388 -40.18 -32.03 -11.31
C PRO A 388 -39.34 -32.48 -10.09
N LEU A 389 -39.83 -31.98 -8.95
CA LEU A 389 -39.49 -32.19 -7.53
C LEU A 389 -39.25 -33.64 -7.07
N GLY A 390 -38.43 -33.79 -6.01
CA GLY A 390 -38.68 -34.85 -5.01
C GLY A 390 -37.52 -35.22 -4.08
N GLN A 391 -37.73 -34.96 -2.79
CA GLN A 391 -37.29 -35.69 -1.59
C GLN A 391 -35.92 -35.42 -0.94
N ALA A 392 -36.06 -35.06 0.34
CA ALA A 392 -35.07 -35.03 1.41
C ALA A 392 -34.83 -36.43 1.99
N VAL A 393 -33.60 -36.70 2.45
CA VAL A 393 -33.30 -37.69 3.49
C VAL A 393 -32.22 -37.15 4.44
N THR A 394 -32.47 -37.42 5.71
CA THR A 394 -31.84 -37.05 6.97
C THR A 394 -30.48 -37.69 7.29
N LEU A 395 -29.71 -36.95 8.10
CA LEU A 395 -28.82 -37.34 9.21
C LEU A 395 -28.34 -38.80 9.34
N HIS A 396 -27.02 -38.96 9.49
CA HIS A 396 -26.47 -39.88 10.50
C HIS A 396 -25.18 -39.32 11.14
N GLN A 397 -25.26 -39.11 12.45
CA GLN A 397 -24.13 -39.04 13.38
C GLN A 397 -23.51 -40.43 13.57
N GLY A 398 -22.20 -40.48 13.79
CA GLY A 398 -21.47 -41.67 14.23
C GLY A 398 -20.14 -41.28 14.86
N SER A 399 -20.14 -41.09 16.17
CA SER A 399 -18.98 -41.01 17.07
C SER A 399 -18.84 -42.36 17.78
N LEU A 400 -17.62 -42.91 17.89
CA LEU A 400 -17.12 -43.72 19.01
C LEU A 400 -15.62 -44.02 18.79
N GLY A 401 -14.80 -43.76 19.82
CA GLY A 401 -13.34 -43.84 19.82
C GLY A 401 -12.75 -45.24 20.16
N PRO A 402 -11.77 -45.32 21.08
CA PRO A 402 -10.34 -45.45 20.72
C PRO A 402 -9.69 -46.76 21.24
N HIS A 403 -8.35 -46.87 21.07
CA HIS A 403 -7.36 -47.91 21.46
C HIS A 403 -6.69 -48.51 20.20
N ILE A 404 -5.37 -48.63 20.04
CA ILE A 404 -4.33 -49.19 20.93
C ILE A 404 -2.94 -48.59 20.58
N LEU A 405 -2.13 -48.41 21.62
CA LEU A 405 -0.69 -48.12 21.63
C LEU A 405 0.16 -49.22 20.99
N SER A 406 1.19 -48.85 20.22
CA SER A 406 2.54 -49.40 20.44
C SER A 406 3.62 -48.70 19.62
N LYS A 407 4.57 -48.09 20.34
CA LYS A 407 6.03 -48.17 20.17
C LYS A 407 6.59 -47.98 18.76
N LEU A 408 7.33 -46.88 18.55
CA LEU A 408 8.65 -46.93 17.94
C LEU A 408 9.50 -45.80 18.52
N SER A 409 10.64 -46.22 19.04
CA SER A 409 11.61 -45.50 19.85
C SER A 409 12.67 -44.84 18.98
N PHE A 410 13.06 -43.62 19.37
CA PHE A 410 14.28 -42.94 18.96
C PHE A 410 15.53 -43.71 19.43
N PRO A 411 16.65 -43.57 18.72
CA PRO A 411 17.94 -43.47 19.39
C PRO A 411 18.62 -42.14 19.04
N ASP A 412 19.21 -41.56 20.08
CA ASP A 412 20.15 -40.44 20.06
C ASP A 412 21.39 -40.91 20.85
N PRO A 413 22.51 -40.17 20.85
CA PRO A 413 23.71 -40.48 20.06
C PRO A 413 24.92 -40.82 20.96
N GLU A 414 25.95 -41.51 20.45
CA GLU A 414 27.34 -41.28 20.89
C GLU A 414 28.40 -42.03 20.07
N SER A 415 29.48 -41.29 19.79
CA SER A 415 30.87 -41.72 19.65
C SER A 415 31.27 -42.64 18.49
N LEU A 416 31.94 -42.05 17.49
CA LEU A 416 33.15 -42.66 16.91
C LEU A 416 34.15 -41.55 16.56
N TRP A 417 35.35 -41.76 17.07
CA TRP A 417 36.57 -40.98 16.98
C TRP A 417 37.32 -41.22 15.65
N LEU A 418 38.29 -40.32 15.38
CA LEU A 418 39.44 -40.42 14.44
C LEU A 418 39.09 -40.26 12.95
N GLY A 419 39.64 -39.33 12.15
CA GLY A 419 40.92 -38.65 12.22
C GLY A 419 41.90 -39.29 11.23
N SER A 420 42.00 -38.78 10.00
CA SER A 420 43.22 -38.77 9.15
C SER A 420 42.92 -38.39 7.68
N GLN A 421 43.73 -37.45 7.19
CA GLN A 421 43.97 -36.97 5.82
C GLN A 421 43.07 -35.86 5.25
#